data_AF-A0A3E0Q5H1-F1
#
_entry.id   AF-A0A3E0Q5H1-F1
#
_cell.length_a   1.000
_cell.length_b   1.000
_cell.length_c   1.000
_cell.angle_alpha   90.00
_cell.angle_beta   90.00
_cell.angle_gamma   90.00
#
_symmetry.space_group_name_H-M   'P 1'
#
loop_
_entity.id
_entity.type
_entity.pdbx_description
1 polymer ?
#
loop_
_entity_poly.entity_id
_entity_poly.type
_entity_poly.pdbx_seq_one_letter_code
_entity_poly.pdbx_strand_id
1 'polypeptide(L)'
;MPPHHSLRFPEETEEAFRARVERVAVIARVLVEACLANHCVQELINDPELPYTERNCRQSPTVRLEYEQAVAIGELGTCLAATKSKHWGAGPWVMPLRPDDPVDAFRVGYIYRPNSLYNRRFEQRKRLKELLGRRNRKLVGDAQRHTKAVFLEHLTQTQQHATQRRSRY
;
A
#
# COMPACT_ATOMS: atom_id res chain seq x y z
N MET A 1 -18.99 13.98 29.47
CA MET A 1 -17.63 14.40 29.10
C MET A 1 -16.87 13.16 28.67
N PRO A 2 -16.20 13.14 27.51
CA PRO A 2 -15.30 12.04 27.19
C PRO A 2 -14.19 12.02 28.24
N PRO A 3 -13.72 10.84 28.69
CA PRO A 3 -12.63 10.75 29.65
C PRO A 3 -11.42 11.48 29.07
N HIS A 4 -10.89 12.46 29.81
CA HIS A 4 -9.62 13.10 29.47
C HIS A 4 -8.52 12.06 29.64
N HIS A 5 -8.25 11.29 28.58
CA HIS A 5 -7.05 10.49 28.51
C HIS A 5 -5.87 11.45 28.52
N SER A 6 -5.07 11.41 29.60
CA SER A 6 -3.83 12.17 29.67
C SER A 6 -2.94 11.76 28.50
N LEU A 7 -2.44 12.75 27.75
CA LEU A 7 -1.49 12.53 26.66
C LEU A 7 -0.04 12.38 27.18
N ARG A 8 0.16 12.47 28.50
CA ARG A 8 1.47 12.30 29.15
C ARG A 8 1.82 10.82 29.27
N PHE A 9 3.10 10.52 29.07
CA PHE A 9 3.62 9.19 29.40
C PHE A 9 3.89 9.09 30.92
N PRO A 10 3.87 7.87 31.50
CA PRO A 10 4.32 7.68 32.88
C PRO A 10 5.73 8.25 33.07
N GLU A 11 5.95 8.95 34.18
CA GLU A 11 7.25 9.52 34.58
C GLU A 11 7.82 10.61 33.65
N GLU A 12 7.03 11.11 32.69
CA GLU A 12 7.47 12.16 31.78
C GLU A 12 7.56 13.53 32.49
N THR A 13 8.75 14.15 32.44
CA THR A 13 8.93 15.52 32.96
C THR A 13 8.13 16.53 32.16
N GLU A 14 7.89 17.70 32.74
CA GLU A 14 7.15 18.77 32.06
C GLU A 14 7.87 19.25 30.79
N GLU A 15 9.19 19.41 30.85
CA GLU A 15 10.01 19.79 29.70
C GLU A 15 9.97 18.74 28.59
N ALA A 16 10.04 17.45 28.95
CA ALA A 16 9.96 16.36 27.99
C ALA A 16 8.59 16.30 27.31
N PHE A 17 7.52 16.44 28.10
CA PHE A 17 6.15 16.50 27.59
C PHE A 17 5.96 17.68 26.62
N ARG A 18 6.36 18.88 27.03
CA ARG A 18 6.25 20.08 26.20
C ARG A 18 7.00 19.93 24.88
N ALA A 19 8.26 19.49 24.95
CA ALA A 19 9.07 19.30 23.75
C ALA A 19 8.47 18.23 22.82
N ARG A 20 7.86 17.17 23.36
CA ARG A 20 7.17 16.16 22.55
C ARG A 20 5.90 16.71 21.90
N VAL A 21 5.04 17.41 22.63
CA VAL A 21 3.81 17.99 22.09
C VAL A 21 4.11 19.01 21.01
N GLU A 22 5.11 19.88 21.21
CA GLU A 22 5.53 20.85 20.20
C GLU A 22 6.00 20.15 18.92
N ARG A 23 6.84 19.11 19.03
CA ARG A 23 7.27 18.29 17.87
C ARG A 23 6.08 17.62 17.16
N VAL A 24 5.19 17.00 17.92
CA VAL A 24 4.02 16.30 17.37
C VAL A 24 3.07 17.27 16.68
N ALA A 25 2.85 18.46 17.24
CA ALA A 25 2.02 19.49 16.63
C ALA A 25 2.57 19.95 15.27
N VAL A 26 3.89 20.13 15.16
CA VAL A 26 4.54 20.47 13.89
C VAL A 26 4.35 19.34 12.87
N ILE A 27 4.57 18.09 13.26
CA ILE A 27 4.39 16.93 12.38
C ILE A 27 2.93 16.83 11.93
N ALA A 28 1.98 16.92 12.85
CA ALA A 28 0.55 16.84 12.56
C ALA A 28 0.12 17.93 11.57
N ARG A 29 0.58 19.18 11.76
CA ARG A 29 0.31 20.27 10.83
C ARG A 29 0.81 19.94 9.41
N VAL A 30 2.06 19.48 9.28
CA VAL A 30 2.65 19.12 7.99
C VAL A 30 1.86 18.00 7.30
N LEU A 31 1.45 16.97 8.04
CA LEU A 31 0.67 15.87 7.48
C LEU A 31 -0.72 16.33 7.00
N VAL A 32 -1.40 17.19 7.77
CA VAL A 32 -2.71 17.73 7.40
C VAL A 32 -2.61 18.66 6.20
N GLU A 33 -1.65 19.57 6.17
CA GLU A 33 -1.45 20.49 5.05
C GLU A 33 -1.15 19.72 3.76
N ALA A 34 -0.28 18.71 3.83
CA ALA A 34 0.02 17.85 2.68
C ALA A 34 -1.19 17.04 2.21
N CYS A 35 -2.02 16.53 3.14
CA CYS A 35 -3.26 15.84 2.80
C CYS A 35 -4.23 16.75 2.05
N LEU A 36 -4.43 17.99 2.51
CA LEU A 36 -5.35 18.95 1.87
C LEU A 36 -4.81 19.51 0.55
N ALA A 37 -3.49 19.48 0.35
CA ALA A 37 -2.85 19.88 -0.90
C ALA A 37 -2.87 18.81 -2.00
N ASN A 38 -3.26 17.57 -1.69
CA ASN A 38 -3.32 16.49 -2.66
C ASN A 38 -4.52 16.62 -3.59
N HIS A 39 -4.31 16.43 -4.89
CA HIS A 39 -5.34 16.61 -5.92
C HIS A 39 -6.51 15.64 -5.75
N CYS A 40 -6.24 14.35 -5.52
CA CYS A 40 -7.29 13.36 -5.32
C CYS A 40 -8.09 13.66 -4.04
N VAL A 41 -7.44 14.08 -2.95
CA VAL A 41 -8.17 14.46 -1.72
C VAL A 41 -9.09 15.67 -1.97
N GLN A 42 -8.65 16.66 -2.74
CA GLN A 42 -9.50 17.80 -3.08
C GLN A 42 -10.71 17.37 -3.92
N GLU A 43 -10.52 16.49 -4.90
CA GLU A 43 -11.63 15.90 -5.67
C GLU A 43 -12.60 15.17 -4.76
N LEU A 44 -12.09 14.34 -3.84
CA LEU A 44 -12.90 13.58 -2.88
C LEU A 44 -13.68 14.48 -1.90
N ILE A 45 -13.10 15.61 -1.47
CA ILE A 45 -13.78 16.59 -0.60
C ILE A 45 -14.91 17.31 -1.36
N ASN A 46 -14.73 17.55 -2.65
CA ASN A 46 -15.71 18.24 -3.49
C ASN A 46 -16.85 17.32 -3.95
N ASP A 47 -16.75 16.01 -3.73
CA ASP A 47 -17.80 15.05 -4.04
C ASP A 47 -18.75 14.86 -2.84
N PRO A 48 -20.02 15.32 -2.92
CA PRO A 48 -20.97 15.22 -1.83
C PRO A 48 -21.44 13.79 -1.54
N GLU A 49 -21.20 12.83 -2.45
CA GLU A 49 -21.58 11.42 -2.24
C GLU A 49 -20.54 10.65 -1.40
N LEU A 50 -19.36 11.25 -1.17
CA LEU A 50 -18.26 10.60 -0.47
C LEU A 50 -18.11 11.11 0.96
N PRO A 51 -17.66 10.26 1.90
CA PRO A 51 -17.49 10.64 3.31
C PRO A 51 -16.24 11.51 3.57
N TYR A 52 -15.65 12.10 2.53
CA TYR A 52 -14.48 12.96 2.63
C TYR A 52 -14.90 14.40 2.89
N THR A 53 -14.45 14.95 4.01
CA THR A 53 -14.64 16.36 4.33
C THR A 53 -13.30 16.93 4.79
N GLU A 54 -13.11 18.24 4.60
CA GLU A 54 -11.92 18.91 5.13
C GLU A 54 -11.76 18.65 6.64
N ARG A 55 -12.87 18.63 7.39
CA ARG A 55 -12.89 18.30 8.82
C ARG A 55 -12.32 16.91 9.08
N ASN A 56 -12.75 15.90 8.35
CA ASN A 56 -12.26 14.52 8.51
C ASN A 56 -10.77 14.44 8.17
N CYS A 57 -10.32 15.08 7.08
CA CYS A 57 -8.91 15.13 6.71
C CYS A 57 -8.03 15.84 7.75
N ARG A 58 -8.56 16.85 8.46
CA ARG A 58 -7.85 17.52 9.56
C ARG A 58 -7.77 16.66 10.82
N GLN A 59 -8.77 15.83 11.07
CA GLN A 59 -8.79 14.92 12.24
C GLN A 59 -7.96 13.67 12.02
N SER A 60 -8.03 13.09 10.82
CA SER A 60 -7.31 11.89 10.42
C SER A 60 -6.84 12.03 8.98
N PRO A 61 -5.67 12.67 8.74
CA PRO A 61 -5.19 12.91 7.39
C PRO A 61 -4.81 11.61 6.69
N THR A 62 -5.04 11.58 5.38
CA THR A 62 -4.43 10.58 4.50
C THR A 62 -2.94 10.84 4.43
N VAL A 63 -2.16 9.80 4.71
CA VAL A 63 -0.70 9.85 4.80
C VAL A 63 -0.06 8.82 3.89
N ARG A 64 1.24 8.99 3.71
CA ARG A 64 2.10 8.09 2.95
C ARG A 64 2.95 7.28 3.92
N LEU A 65 2.74 5.97 4.00
CA LEU A 65 3.59 5.06 4.76
C LEU A 65 4.60 4.41 3.83
N GLU A 66 5.85 4.86 3.92
CA GLU A 66 6.93 4.30 3.12
C GLU A 66 7.53 3.06 3.79
N TYR A 67 7.78 2.05 2.97
CA TYR A 67 8.62 0.89 3.25
C TYR A 67 9.70 0.78 2.16
N GLU A 68 10.69 -0.07 2.41
CA GLU A 68 11.80 -0.34 1.48
C GLU A 68 11.32 -0.81 0.10
N GLN A 69 10.26 -1.62 0.02
CA GLN A 69 9.75 -2.20 -1.22
C GLN A 69 8.39 -1.66 -1.68
N ALA A 70 7.69 -0.88 -0.85
CA ALA A 70 6.35 -0.42 -1.17
C ALA A 70 5.98 0.86 -0.42
N VAL A 71 4.89 1.48 -0.85
CA VAL A 71 4.26 2.62 -0.19
C VAL A 71 2.80 2.28 0.01
N ALA A 72 2.29 2.48 1.22
CA ALA A 72 0.86 2.44 1.52
C ALA A 72 0.31 3.87 1.65
N ILE A 73 -0.82 4.15 1.02
CA ILE A 73 -1.49 5.46 1.06
C ILE A 73 -2.89 5.28 1.65
N GLY A 74 -3.20 6.08 2.66
CA GLY A 74 -4.48 6.01 3.37
C GLY A 74 -4.37 6.65 4.75
N GLU A 75 -5.43 6.51 5.54
CA GLU A 75 -5.42 6.91 6.93
C GLU A 75 -4.38 6.12 7.74
N LEU A 76 -3.62 6.79 8.63
CA LEU A 76 -2.49 6.19 9.36
C LEU A 76 -2.86 4.88 10.09
N GLY A 77 -3.94 4.88 10.88
CA GLY A 77 -4.36 3.70 11.63
C GLY A 77 -4.74 2.53 10.72
N THR A 78 -5.52 2.83 9.69
CA THR A 78 -5.96 1.86 8.67
C THR A 78 -4.77 1.29 7.89
N CYS A 79 -3.81 2.13 7.49
CA CYS A 79 -2.58 1.68 6.83
C CYS A 79 -1.76 0.76 7.73
N LEU A 80 -1.48 1.15 8.99
CA LEU A 80 -0.71 0.33 9.93
C LEU A 80 -1.34 -1.05 10.16
N ALA A 81 -2.67 -1.10 10.28
CA ALA A 81 -3.40 -2.35 10.40
C ALA A 81 -3.27 -3.20 9.11
N ALA A 82 -3.46 -2.60 7.95
CA ALA A 82 -3.43 -3.29 6.65
C ALA A 82 -2.03 -3.78 6.25
N THR A 83 -0.98 -3.10 6.73
CA THR A 83 0.42 -3.44 6.42
C THR A 83 1.08 -4.36 7.44
N LYS A 84 0.44 -4.63 8.59
CA LYS A 84 0.97 -5.46 9.69
C LYS A 84 1.52 -6.81 9.25
N SER A 85 0.89 -7.46 8.26
CA SER A 85 1.29 -8.78 7.77
C SER A 85 2.12 -8.73 6.47
N LYS A 86 2.60 -7.56 6.06
CA LYS A 86 3.30 -7.37 4.79
C LYS A 86 4.82 -7.38 5.03
N HIS A 87 5.53 -8.12 4.18
CA HIS A 87 6.99 -8.23 4.24
C HIS A 87 7.63 -7.32 3.18
N TRP A 88 7.62 -6.01 3.42
CA TRP A 88 8.13 -5.00 2.47
C TRP A 88 9.50 -4.44 2.83
N GLY A 89 10.20 -5.06 3.79
CA GLY A 89 11.49 -4.61 4.27
C GLY A 89 11.37 -3.55 5.36
N ALA A 90 12.40 -2.72 5.49
CA ALA A 90 12.47 -1.68 6.53
C ALA A 90 11.30 -0.67 6.45
N GLY A 91 10.92 -0.11 7.61
CA GLY A 91 9.80 0.83 7.79
C GLY A 91 8.81 0.39 8.89
N PRO A 92 7.62 1.03 8.99
CA PRO A 92 7.15 2.15 8.17
C PRO A 92 7.77 3.50 8.55
N TRP A 93 7.97 4.36 7.55
CA TRP A 93 8.16 5.81 7.76
C TRP A 93 6.87 6.54 7.39
N VAL A 94 6.35 7.35 8.32
CA VAL A 94 5.19 8.20 8.07
C VAL A 94 5.65 9.47 7.37
N MET A 95 5.22 9.66 6.14
CA MET A 95 5.59 10.76 5.27
C MET A 95 4.36 11.59 4.90
N PRO A 96 4.52 12.90 4.65
CA PRO A 96 3.46 13.71 4.05
C PRO A 96 3.09 13.14 2.68
N LEU A 97 1.81 13.30 2.34
CA LEU A 97 1.28 12.95 1.03
C LEU A 97 1.90 13.86 -0.04
N ARG A 98 2.17 13.34 -1.23
CA ARG A 98 2.58 14.16 -2.38
C ARG A 98 1.33 14.71 -3.10
N PRO A 99 1.43 15.84 -3.83
CA PRO A 99 0.28 16.41 -4.55
C PRO A 99 -0.40 15.41 -5.50
N ASP A 100 0.38 14.57 -6.17
CA ASP A 100 -0.09 13.60 -7.18
C ASP A 100 -0.14 12.15 -6.66
N ASP A 101 0.03 11.93 -5.35
CA ASP A 101 -0.11 10.58 -4.81
C ASP A 101 -1.56 10.10 -4.98
N PRO A 102 -1.81 8.90 -5.53
CA PRO A 102 -3.16 8.41 -5.78
C PRO A 102 -3.86 8.06 -4.47
N VAL A 103 -5.04 8.64 -4.25
CA VAL A 103 -5.89 8.37 -3.09
C VAL A 103 -7.21 7.75 -3.57
N ASP A 104 -7.61 6.65 -2.91
CA ASP A 104 -8.89 5.99 -3.13
C ASP A 104 -9.81 6.29 -1.93
N ALA A 105 -11.09 6.55 -2.20
CA ALA A 105 -12.06 6.94 -1.18
C ALA A 105 -12.32 5.85 -0.13
N PHE A 106 -12.15 4.57 -0.51
CA PHE A 106 -12.59 3.42 0.28
C PHE A 106 -11.48 2.43 0.61
N ARG A 107 -10.30 2.56 0.00
CA ARG A 107 -9.23 1.56 0.07
C ARG A 107 -7.88 2.19 0.38
N VAL A 108 -7.05 1.41 1.07
CA VAL A 108 -5.63 1.70 1.16
C VAL A 108 -4.97 1.40 -0.19
N GLY A 109 -4.34 2.40 -0.79
CA GLY A 109 -3.56 2.26 -2.01
C GLY A 109 -2.19 1.66 -1.72
N TYR A 110 -1.74 0.72 -2.56
CA TYR A 110 -0.37 0.17 -2.49
C TYR A 110 0.40 0.47 -3.77
N ILE A 111 1.52 1.17 -3.63
CA ILE A 111 2.46 1.42 -4.73
C ILE A 111 3.69 0.57 -4.49
N TYR A 112 3.87 -0.47 -5.30
CA TYR A 112 5.05 -1.32 -5.25
C TYR A 112 6.21 -0.67 -5.99
N ARG A 113 7.37 -0.58 -5.33
CA ARG A 113 8.58 -0.04 -5.95
C ARG A 113 9.16 -1.03 -6.97
N PRO A 114 10.00 -0.57 -7.91
CA PRO A 114 10.64 -1.45 -8.90
C PRO A 114 11.44 -2.61 -8.29
N ASN A 115 12.09 -2.38 -7.14
CA ASN A 115 12.84 -3.40 -6.39
C ASN A 115 11.96 -4.40 -5.64
N SER A 116 10.64 -4.17 -5.55
CA SER A 116 9.74 -5.03 -4.80
C SER A 116 9.73 -6.46 -5.34
N LEU A 117 9.91 -7.44 -4.45
CA LEU A 117 9.75 -8.85 -4.81
C LEU A 117 8.37 -9.14 -5.41
N TYR A 118 7.34 -8.45 -4.92
CA TYR A 118 5.99 -8.56 -5.46
C TYR A 118 5.94 -8.07 -6.91
N ASN A 119 6.50 -6.88 -7.19
CA ASN A 119 6.53 -6.31 -8.53
C ASN A 119 7.34 -7.17 -9.50
N ARG A 120 8.51 -7.65 -9.08
CA ARG A 120 9.32 -8.58 -9.88
C ARG A 120 8.55 -9.85 -10.26
N ARG A 121 7.83 -10.44 -9.31
CA ARG A 121 6.97 -11.61 -9.58
C ARG A 121 5.79 -11.25 -10.49
N PHE A 122 5.22 -10.05 -10.36
CA PHE A 122 4.15 -9.58 -11.24
C PHE A 122 4.63 -9.44 -12.69
N GLU A 123 5.75 -8.77 -12.92
CA GLU A 123 6.35 -8.60 -14.24
C GLU A 123 6.78 -9.95 -14.84
N GLN A 124 7.38 -10.84 -14.03
CA GLN A 124 7.69 -12.20 -14.47
C GLN A 124 6.43 -12.95 -14.97
N ARG A 125 5.32 -12.85 -14.23
CA ARG A 125 4.05 -13.48 -14.64
C ARG A 125 3.47 -12.85 -15.89
N LYS A 126 3.54 -11.52 -16.01
CA LYS A 126 3.10 -10.80 -17.20
C LYS A 126 3.89 -11.27 -18.42
N ARG A 127 5.22 -11.33 -18.30
CA ARG A 127 6.11 -11.83 -19.34
C ARG A 127 5.82 -13.29 -19.71
N LEU A 128 5.60 -14.17 -18.74
CA LEU A 128 5.22 -15.57 -19.00
C LEU A 128 3.87 -15.66 -19.74
N LYS A 129 2.88 -14.83 -19.40
CA LYS A 129 1.59 -14.78 -20.10
C LYS A 129 1.75 -14.32 -21.55
N GLU A 130 2.62 -13.35 -21.80
CA GLU A 130 2.97 -12.89 -23.16
C GLU A 130 3.66 -14.00 -23.95
N LEU A 131 4.67 -14.65 -23.36
CA LEU A 131 5.41 -15.75 -23.97
C LEU A 131 4.51 -16.95 -24.26
N LEU A 132 3.51 -17.26 -23.45
CA LEU A 132 2.59 -18.37 -23.72
C LEU A 132 1.48 -18.01 -24.73
N GLY A 133 1.27 -16.72 -25.00
CA GLY A 133 0.24 -16.22 -25.90
C GLY A 133 -1.19 -16.43 -25.37
N ARG A 134 -2.19 -15.93 -26.12
CA ARG A 134 -3.60 -15.91 -25.69
C ARG A 134 -4.15 -17.30 -25.34
N ARG A 135 -3.75 -18.35 -26.08
CA ARG A 135 -4.23 -19.72 -25.87
C ARG A 135 -3.78 -20.32 -24.54
N ASN A 136 -2.54 -20.08 -24.13
CA ASN A 136 -1.92 -20.77 -23.00
C ASN A 136 -1.65 -19.85 -21.78
N ARG A 137 -1.96 -18.55 -21.85
CA ARG A 137 -1.75 -17.61 -20.72
C ARG A 137 -2.46 -17.99 -19.42
N LYS A 138 -3.54 -18.79 -19.48
CA LYS A 138 -4.27 -19.27 -18.29
C LYS A 138 -3.40 -20.20 -17.43
N LEU A 139 -2.49 -20.97 -18.05
CA LEU A 139 -1.56 -21.87 -17.36
C LEU A 139 -0.70 -21.17 -16.32
N VAL A 140 -0.34 -19.89 -16.54
CA VAL A 140 0.42 -19.10 -15.56
C VAL A 140 -0.38 -18.92 -14.28
N GLY A 141 -1.70 -18.72 -14.36
CA GLY A 141 -2.57 -18.60 -13.19
C GLY A 141 -2.76 -19.93 -12.48
N ASP A 142 -2.95 -21.01 -13.24
CA ASP A 142 -3.14 -22.36 -12.70
C ASP A 142 -1.88 -22.83 -11.96
N ALA A 143 -0.69 -22.55 -12.50
CA ALA A 143 0.59 -22.83 -11.86
C ALA A 143 0.79 -22.11 -10.52
N GLN A 144 0.09 -21.00 -10.26
CA GLN A 144 0.16 -20.31 -8.96
C GLN A 144 -0.70 -20.98 -7.88
N ARG A 145 -1.72 -21.74 -8.28
CA ARG A 145 -2.71 -22.34 -7.37
C ARG A 145 -2.31 -23.76 -6.95
N HIS A 146 -1.45 -24.41 -7.71
CA HIS A 146 -1.11 -25.81 -7.53
C HIS A 146 0.39 -25.99 -7.25
N THR A 147 0.73 -27.07 -6.55
CA THR A 147 2.12 -27.52 -6.46
C THR A 147 2.61 -27.96 -7.84
N LYS A 148 3.92 -28.01 -8.04
CA LYS A 148 4.50 -28.42 -9.33
C LYS A 148 3.99 -29.79 -9.79
N ALA A 149 3.89 -30.77 -8.89
CA ALA A 149 3.41 -32.11 -9.21
C ALA A 149 1.97 -32.06 -9.74
N VAL A 150 1.05 -31.47 -8.97
CA VAL A 150 -0.36 -31.33 -9.34
C VAL A 150 -0.52 -30.53 -10.64
N PHE A 151 0.25 -29.45 -10.81
CA PHE A 151 0.19 -28.66 -12.04
C PHE A 151 0.59 -29.49 -13.27
N LEU A 152 1.65 -30.29 -13.19
CA LEU A 152 2.15 -31.09 -14.31
C LEU A 152 1.19 -32.22 -14.70
N GLU A 153 0.48 -32.82 -13.73
CA GLU A 153 -0.53 -33.86 -13.97
C GLU A 153 -1.72 -33.36 -14.80
N HIS A 154 -2.11 -32.10 -14.65
CA HIS A 154 -3.26 -31.51 -15.34
C HIS A 154 -2.93 -30.91 -16.72
N LEU A 155 -1.66 -30.97 -17.16
CA LEU A 155 -1.28 -30.43 -18.47
C LEU A 155 -1.57 -31.44 -19.59
N THR A 156 -2.30 -31.00 -20.62
CA THR A 156 -2.40 -31.74 -21.88
C THR A 156 -1.04 -31.79 -22.59
N GLN A 157 -0.80 -32.80 -23.43
CA GLN A 157 0.44 -32.94 -24.21
C GLN A 157 0.78 -31.67 -25.03
N THR A 158 -0.24 -31.01 -25.60
CA THR A 158 -0.06 -29.75 -26.35
C THR A 158 0.39 -28.60 -25.45
N GLN A 159 -0.12 -28.53 -24.23
CA GLN A 159 0.29 -27.53 -23.25
C GLN A 159 1.71 -27.80 -22.73
N GLN A 160 2.05 -29.07 -22.45
CA GLN A 160 3.39 -29.49 -22.04
C GLN A 160 4.45 -29.06 -23.07
N HIS A 161 4.21 -29.33 -24.37
CA HIS A 161 5.09 -28.89 -25.45
C HIS A 161 5.22 -27.37 -25.55
N ALA A 162 4.14 -26.63 -25.34
CA ALA A 162 4.17 -25.17 -25.38
C ALA A 162 4.99 -24.56 -24.23
N THR A 163 4.93 -25.14 -23.04
CA THR A 163 5.77 -24.75 -21.89
C THR A 163 7.25 -25.13 -22.10
N GLN A 164 7.55 -26.31 -22.65
CA GLN A 164 8.93 -26.76 -22.85
C GLN A 164 9.67 -25.99 -23.96
N ARG A 165 9.01 -25.69 -25.09
CA ARG A 165 9.64 -24.95 -26.21
C ARG A 165 10.04 -23.53 -25.86
N ARG A 166 9.34 -22.88 -24.92
CA ARG A 166 9.51 -21.46 -24.61
C ARG A 166 10.24 -21.19 -23.30
N SER A 167 10.60 -22.23 -22.54
CA SER A 167 11.40 -22.13 -21.30
C SER A 167 12.91 -22.31 -21.53
N ARG A 168 13.35 -22.47 -22.79
CA ARG A 168 14.77 -22.59 -23.20
C ARG A 168 15.41 -21.26 -23.61
N TYR A 169 14.74 -20.13 -23.36
CA TYR A 169 15.21 -18.76 -23.55
C TYR A 169 14.98 -17.97 -22.26
#